data_AF-A0A959GSZ4-F1
#
_entry.id   AF-A0A959GSZ4-F1
#
_cell.length_a   1.000
_cell.length_b   1.000
_cell.length_c   1.000
_cell.angle_alpha   90.00
_cell.angle_beta   90.00
_cell.angle_gamma   90.00
#
_symmetry.space_group_name_H-M   'P 1'
#
loop_
_entity.id
_entity.type
_entity.pdbx_description
1 polymer ?
#
loop_
_entity_poly.entity_id
_entity_poly.type
_entity_poly.pdbx_seq_one_letter_code
_entity_poly.pdbx_strand_id
1 'polypeptide(L)'
;MDLRNIKGELKSRVAKGLNFGIEAVEDVLDPASGLFNDFVLLKSKYNDLMYVSSINTMPYDQIELGLDRLRKVLLDMVDKMEETSLKKQQVDQGLKVQALPTRRTNFFKLLDIHFQNLESISYVEIYGNDITEQSKGREAIFKIYQGLRRKLRDKTESQEIIAFFKDYFENDIGPFEVYFKNIKHLLSYVLDSEVERQFFLDTMKSLFSRYELAMILYYALAEIDPDFQGLVKKSNLMAGLGKSILLKEAHLTPFSGPF
;
A
#
# COMPACT_ATOMS: atom_id res chain seq x y z
N MET A 1 18.64 29.99 12.24
CA MET A 1 18.77 29.32 10.93
C MET A 1 18.17 30.25 9.90
N ASP A 2 18.78 30.45 8.72
CA ASP A 2 18.23 31.32 7.66
C ASP A 2 16.84 30.81 7.24
N LEU A 3 15.84 31.69 7.10
CA LEU A 3 14.50 31.38 6.58
C LEU A 3 14.58 30.56 5.27
N ARG A 4 15.59 30.81 4.44
CA ARG A 4 15.86 30.03 3.23
C ARG A 4 16.14 28.55 3.51
N ASN A 5 16.87 28.25 4.58
CA ASN A 5 17.17 26.88 4.97
C ASN A 5 15.92 26.15 5.48
N ILE A 6 15.08 26.83 6.28
CA ILE A 6 13.81 26.27 6.75
C ILE A 6 12.89 25.98 5.56
N LYS A 7 12.73 26.93 4.62
CA LYS A 7 11.95 26.71 3.39
C LYS A 7 12.50 25.54 2.57
N GLY A 8 13.83 25.45 2.43
CA GLY A 8 14.48 24.33 1.74
C GLY A 8 14.17 22.98 2.38
N GLU A 9 14.21 22.91 3.71
CA GLU A 9 13.89 21.70 4.45
C GLU A 9 12.40 21.32 4.34
N LEU A 10 11.49 22.28 4.47
CA LEU A 10 10.05 22.07 4.28
C LEU A 10 9.75 21.54 2.86
N LYS A 11 10.33 22.14 1.81
CA LYS A 11 10.18 21.68 0.43
C LYS A 11 10.71 20.26 0.23
N SER A 12 11.84 19.92 0.86
CA SER A 12 12.39 18.56 0.85
C SER A 12 11.43 17.56 1.51
N ARG A 13 10.78 17.95 2.63
CA ARG A 13 9.74 17.11 3.27
C ARG A 13 8.51 16.94 2.37
N VAL A 14 8.06 17.99 1.69
CA VAL A 14 6.96 17.91 0.71
C VAL A 14 7.31 16.96 -0.45
N ALA A 15 8.56 16.98 -0.93
CA ALA A 15 9.03 16.10 -2.00
C ALA A 15 9.05 14.62 -1.58
N LYS A 16 9.29 14.33 -0.29
CA LYS A 16 9.18 12.96 0.26
C LYS A 16 7.74 12.49 0.40
N GLY A 17 6.78 13.41 0.44
CA GLY A 17 5.35 13.11 0.46
C GLY A 17 4.53 14.23 1.09
N LEU A 18 3.27 14.37 0.63
CA LEU A 18 2.40 15.47 1.06
C LEU A 18 2.16 15.45 2.59
N ASN A 19 1.95 14.27 3.17
CA ASN A 19 1.77 14.12 4.62
C ASN A 19 2.97 14.67 5.41
N PHE A 20 4.19 14.33 5.01
CA PHE A 20 5.42 14.81 5.65
C PHE A 20 5.56 16.32 5.54
N GLY A 21 5.19 16.88 4.38
CA GLY A 21 5.13 18.32 4.18
C GLY A 21 4.16 19.02 5.12
N ILE A 22 2.92 18.51 5.22
CA ILE A 22 1.87 19.09 6.07
C ILE A 22 2.33 19.09 7.53
N GLU A 23 2.87 17.97 8.01
CA GLU A 23 3.34 17.84 9.40
C GLU A 23 4.51 18.78 9.71
N ALA A 24 5.48 18.88 8.79
CA ALA A 24 6.62 19.76 8.97
C ALA A 24 6.21 21.24 8.99
N VAL A 25 5.24 21.63 8.14
CA VAL A 25 4.67 22.98 8.14
C VAL A 25 3.91 23.26 9.45
N GLU A 26 3.09 22.32 9.93
CA GLU A 26 2.38 22.46 11.21
C GLU A 26 3.32 22.66 12.39
N ASP A 27 4.51 22.04 12.35
CA ASP A 27 5.49 22.16 13.42
C ASP A 27 6.10 23.55 13.53
N VAL A 28 6.35 24.22 12.40
CA VAL A 28 7.05 25.51 12.40
C VAL A 28 6.11 26.70 12.27
N LEU A 29 4.92 26.52 11.72
CA LEU A 29 3.96 27.60 11.49
C LEU A 29 3.36 28.11 12.80
N ASP A 30 3.37 29.43 12.98
CA ASP A 30 2.76 30.13 14.09
C ASP A 30 1.22 30.18 13.92
N PRO A 31 0.43 29.72 14.90
CA PRO A 31 -1.03 29.89 14.91
C PRO A 31 -1.51 31.34 14.76
N ALA A 32 -0.70 32.33 15.14
CA ALA A 32 -1.01 33.75 14.97
C ALA A 32 -0.70 34.28 13.55
N SER A 33 -0.04 33.49 12.70
CA SER A 33 0.27 33.86 11.32
C SER A 33 -1.00 33.96 10.46
N GLY A 34 -1.03 34.94 9.54
CA GLY A 34 -2.07 35.02 8.51
C GLY A 34 -2.17 33.76 7.63
N LEU A 35 -1.09 32.99 7.50
CA LEU A 35 -1.06 31.74 6.75
C LEU A 35 -1.69 30.55 7.50
N PHE A 36 -1.95 30.68 8.80
CA PHE A 36 -2.45 29.55 9.60
C PHE A 36 -3.85 29.11 9.18
N ASN A 37 -4.73 30.05 8.83
CA ASN A 37 -6.08 29.73 8.36
C ASN A 37 -6.06 28.96 7.04
N ASP A 38 -5.20 29.37 6.10
CA ASP A 38 -5.00 28.67 4.83
C ASP A 38 -4.44 27.27 5.06
N PHE A 39 -3.55 27.12 6.04
CA PHE A 39 -2.96 25.84 6.40
C PHE A 39 -4.01 24.88 6.98
N VAL A 40 -4.86 25.36 7.88
CA VAL A 40 -5.97 24.58 8.46
C VAL A 40 -6.91 24.12 7.36
N LEU A 41 -7.26 25.00 6.41
CA LEU A 41 -8.10 24.64 5.26
C LEU A 41 -7.45 23.57 4.37
N LEU A 42 -6.15 23.70 4.09
CA LEU A 42 -5.40 22.70 3.33
C LEU A 42 -5.40 21.35 4.06
N LYS A 43 -5.13 21.34 5.36
CA LYS A 43 -5.12 20.12 6.19
C LYS A 43 -6.50 19.46 6.22
N SER A 44 -7.58 20.26 6.32
CA SER A 44 -8.95 19.75 6.22
C SER A 44 -9.19 19.07 4.87
N LYS A 45 -8.89 19.74 3.75
CA LYS A 45 -9.08 19.19 2.41
C LYS A 45 -8.25 17.94 2.16
N TYR A 46 -7.03 17.89 2.71
CA TYR A 46 -6.20 16.70 2.67
C TYR A 46 -6.88 15.54 3.41
N ASN A 47 -7.37 15.77 4.64
CA ASN A 47 -8.07 14.73 5.41
C ASN A 47 -9.34 14.26 4.70
N ASP A 48 -10.12 15.17 4.12
CA ASP A 48 -11.33 14.85 3.35
C ASP A 48 -10.98 14.00 2.11
N LEU A 49 -9.93 14.38 1.37
CA LEU A 49 -9.47 13.61 0.22
C LEU A 49 -8.97 12.22 0.61
N MET A 50 -8.22 12.12 1.72
CA MET A 50 -7.77 10.82 2.24
C MET A 50 -8.95 9.96 2.71
N TYR A 51 -9.97 10.57 3.31
CA TYR A 51 -11.20 9.89 3.68
C TYR A 51 -11.97 9.38 2.46
N VAL A 52 -12.20 10.23 1.46
CA VAL A 52 -12.88 9.88 0.21
C VAL A 52 -12.11 8.82 -0.58
N SER A 53 -10.79 8.92 -0.63
CA SER A 53 -9.91 7.88 -1.17
C SER A 53 -10.06 6.56 -0.42
N SER A 54 -10.23 6.58 0.90
CA SER A 54 -10.37 5.36 1.70
C SER A 54 -11.72 4.64 1.56
N ILE A 55 -12.76 5.32 1.06
CA ILE A 55 -14.08 4.71 0.81
C ILE A 55 -14.29 4.32 -0.67
N ASN A 56 -13.23 4.33 -1.48
CA ASN A 56 -13.23 3.93 -2.91
C ASN A 56 -14.29 4.65 -3.78
N THR A 57 -14.76 5.83 -3.39
CA THR A 57 -15.79 6.58 -4.15
C THR A 57 -15.20 7.43 -5.27
N MET A 58 -13.87 7.58 -5.34
CA MET A 58 -13.19 8.44 -6.29
C MET A 58 -12.19 7.65 -7.17
N PRO A 59 -12.15 7.88 -8.49
CA PRO A 59 -11.14 7.29 -9.37
C PRO A 59 -9.71 7.71 -8.99
N TYR A 60 -8.72 6.83 -9.18
CA TYR A 60 -7.33 7.07 -8.81
C TYR A 60 -6.72 8.33 -9.45
N ASP A 61 -6.99 8.57 -10.73
CA ASP A 61 -6.52 9.78 -11.43
C ASP A 61 -7.04 11.07 -10.77
N GLN A 62 -8.24 11.04 -10.18
CA GLN A 62 -8.80 12.17 -9.46
C GLN A 62 -8.18 12.34 -8.08
N ILE A 63 -7.81 11.25 -7.41
CA ILE A 63 -7.10 11.27 -6.13
C ILE A 63 -5.70 11.86 -6.34
N GLU A 64 -4.96 11.38 -7.34
CA GLU A 64 -3.62 11.87 -7.68
C GLU A 64 -3.66 13.37 -8.03
N LEU A 65 -4.62 13.77 -8.88
CA LEU A 65 -4.81 15.17 -9.25
C LEU A 65 -5.19 16.05 -8.04
N GLY A 66 -5.97 15.51 -7.09
CA GLY A 66 -6.28 16.17 -5.81
C GLY A 66 -5.04 16.35 -4.93
N LEU A 67 -4.24 15.30 -4.78
CA LEU A 67 -2.99 15.34 -4.01
C LEU A 67 -1.97 16.31 -4.63
N ASP A 68 -1.85 16.33 -5.96
CA ASP A 68 -0.99 17.25 -6.68
C ASP A 68 -1.42 18.71 -6.51
N ARG A 69 -2.72 18.99 -6.52
CA ARG A 69 -3.25 20.32 -6.22
C ARG A 69 -2.90 20.74 -4.80
N LEU A 70 -3.12 19.87 -3.81
CA LEU A 70 -2.78 20.15 -2.41
C LEU A 70 -1.27 20.35 -2.22
N ARG A 71 -0.44 19.56 -2.92
CA ARG A 71 1.03 19.71 -2.92
C ARG A 71 1.44 21.09 -3.44
N LYS A 72 0.85 21.55 -4.55
CA LYS A 72 1.12 22.89 -5.09
C LYS A 72 0.75 24.00 -4.11
N VAL A 73 -0.43 23.89 -3.47
CA VAL A 73 -0.85 24.89 -2.46
C VAL A 73 0.12 24.91 -1.28
N LEU A 74 0.52 23.73 -0.78
CA LEU A 74 1.47 23.66 0.34
C LEU A 74 2.84 24.25 -0.02
N LEU A 75 3.34 24.02 -1.23
CA LEU A 75 4.59 24.62 -1.71
C LEU A 75 4.48 26.15 -1.82
N ASP A 76 3.37 26.66 -2.36
CA ASP A 76 3.10 28.10 -2.45
C ASP A 76 3.02 28.74 -1.05
N MET A 77 2.42 28.05 -0.08
CA MET A 77 2.42 28.48 1.32
C MET A 77 3.83 28.55 1.90
N VAL A 78 4.65 27.52 1.69
CA VAL A 78 6.06 27.52 2.13
C VAL A 78 6.83 28.69 1.50
N ASP A 79 6.55 29.01 0.24
CA ASP A 79 7.17 30.15 -0.45
C ASP A 79 6.75 31.50 0.14
N LYS A 80 5.49 31.63 0.57
CA LYS A 80 4.94 32.83 1.22
C LYS A 80 5.32 32.99 2.70
N MET A 81 5.91 31.98 3.34
CA MET A 81 6.30 32.09 4.75
C MET A 81 7.31 33.22 4.97
N GLU A 82 7.05 34.04 5.97
CA GLU A 82 7.97 35.07 6.47
C GLU A 82 8.49 34.66 7.85
N GLU A 83 9.53 35.32 8.38
CA GLU A 83 10.04 35.02 9.73
C GLU A 83 8.96 35.19 10.81
N THR A 84 8.06 36.16 10.63
CA THR A 84 6.88 36.41 11.46
C THR A 84 5.84 35.30 11.42
N SER A 85 5.93 34.39 10.43
CA SER A 85 5.05 33.25 10.29
C SER A 85 5.50 32.04 11.09
N LEU A 86 6.70 32.08 11.70
CA LEU A 86 7.33 30.92 12.31
C LEU A 86 7.32 31.00 13.84
N LYS A 87 6.78 29.97 14.50
CA LYS A 87 6.90 29.78 15.97
C LYS A 87 8.20 29.05 16.37
N LYS A 88 8.82 28.33 15.44
CA LYS A 88 10.09 27.60 15.62
C LYS A 88 11.04 27.89 14.47
N GLN A 89 12.33 28.02 14.78
CA GLN A 89 13.39 28.24 13.78
C GLN A 89 14.08 26.96 13.29
N GLN A 90 13.56 25.79 13.68
CA GLN A 90 14.04 24.48 13.26
C GLN A 90 12.83 23.56 13.04
N VAL A 91 12.91 22.75 11.99
CA VAL A 91 11.97 21.65 11.77
C VAL A 91 12.44 20.48 12.62
N ASP A 92 11.58 19.95 13.50
CA ASP A 92 11.96 18.77 14.28
C ASP A 92 12.33 17.60 13.33
N GLN A 93 13.53 17.06 13.51
CA GLN A 93 14.06 16.01 12.62
C GLN A 93 13.35 14.66 12.81
N GLY A 94 12.70 14.46 13.95
CA GLY A 94 11.85 13.30 14.23
C GLY A 94 10.40 13.57 13.81
N LEU A 95 9.78 12.63 13.09
CA LEU A 95 8.33 12.53 13.00
C LEU A 95 7.75 12.68 14.41
N LYS A 96 6.93 13.71 14.64
CA LYS A 96 6.26 13.90 15.93
C LYS A 96 5.50 12.62 16.25
N VAL A 97 5.68 12.11 17.48
CA VAL A 97 4.92 10.97 18.05
C VAL A 97 3.40 11.15 17.80
N GLN A 98 2.93 12.39 17.68
CA GLN A 98 1.55 12.78 17.37
C GLN A 98 1.05 12.36 15.96
N ALA A 99 1.94 12.04 15.01
CA ALA A 99 1.57 11.52 13.68
C ALA A 99 1.34 10.00 13.67
N LEU A 100 1.83 9.27 14.68
CA LEU A 100 1.67 7.82 14.78
C LEU A 100 0.20 7.37 14.84
N PRO A 101 -0.69 8.02 15.62
CA PRO A 101 -2.11 7.67 15.61
C PRO A 101 -2.76 7.78 14.23
N THR A 102 -2.49 8.87 13.49
CA THR A 102 -3.01 9.08 12.13
C THR A 102 -2.48 8.03 11.16
N ARG A 103 -1.19 7.70 11.27
CA ARG A 103 -0.56 6.68 10.41
C ARG A 103 -1.13 5.29 10.66
N ARG A 104 -1.24 4.88 11.93
CA ARG A 104 -1.89 3.62 12.32
C ARG A 104 -3.34 3.59 11.84
N THR A 105 -4.07 4.68 11.99
CA THR A 105 -5.45 4.80 11.50
C THR A 105 -5.53 4.59 9.99
N ASN A 106 -4.65 5.21 9.22
CA ASN A 106 -4.61 5.05 7.77
C ASN A 106 -4.19 3.63 7.35
N PHE A 107 -3.23 3.02 8.05
CA PHE A 107 -2.86 1.62 7.85
C PHE A 107 -4.04 0.67 8.08
N PHE A 108 -4.77 0.83 9.19
CA PHE A 108 -5.93 -0.03 9.48
C PHE A 108 -7.07 0.20 8.48
N LYS A 109 -7.30 1.43 8.01
CA LYS A 109 -8.24 1.69 6.92
C LYS A 109 -7.84 0.96 5.62
N LEU A 110 -6.55 0.98 5.26
CA LEU A 110 -6.07 0.24 4.09
C LEU A 110 -6.24 -1.28 4.27
N LEU A 111 -6.05 -1.80 5.49
CA LEU A 111 -6.35 -3.19 5.82
C LEU A 111 -7.84 -3.52 5.76
N ASP A 112 -8.72 -2.62 6.20
CA ASP A 112 -10.17 -2.82 6.09
C ASP A 112 -10.59 -2.93 4.61
N ILE A 113 -10.02 -2.08 3.75
CA ILE A 113 -10.22 -2.16 2.29
C ILE A 113 -9.69 -3.49 1.75
N HIS A 114 -8.53 -3.97 2.21
CA HIS A 114 -8.01 -5.30 1.86
C HIS A 114 -9.03 -6.40 2.15
N PHE A 115 -9.62 -6.38 3.35
CA PHE A 115 -10.63 -7.38 3.73
C PHE A 115 -11.92 -7.27 2.90
N GLN A 116 -12.36 -6.05 2.57
CA GLN A 116 -13.50 -5.87 1.67
C GLN A 116 -13.23 -6.43 0.27
N ASN A 117 -12.04 -6.16 -0.28
CA ASN A 117 -11.61 -6.70 -1.57
C ASN A 117 -11.49 -8.23 -1.51
N LEU A 118 -10.97 -8.77 -0.41
CA LEU A 118 -10.89 -10.21 -0.18
C LEU A 118 -12.29 -10.84 -0.23
N GLU A 119 -13.27 -10.30 0.49
CA GLU A 119 -14.66 -10.81 0.50
C GLU A 119 -15.35 -10.73 -0.87
N SER A 120 -14.86 -9.88 -1.79
CA SER A 120 -15.36 -9.81 -3.17
C SER A 120 -14.88 -10.98 -4.04
N ILE A 121 -13.80 -11.65 -3.66
CA ILE A 121 -13.31 -12.83 -4.37
C ILE A 121 -14.28 -13.98 -4.11
N SER A 122 -14.78 -14.58 -5.19
CA SER A 122 -15.70 -15.71 -5.11
C SER A 122 -15.22 -16.88 -5.96
N TYR A 123 -15.58 -18.07 -5.51
CA TYR A 123 -15.37 -19.32 -6.22
C TYR A 123 -16.72 -20.01 -6.34
N VAL A 124 -17.02 -20.50 -7.55
CA VAL A 124 -18.25 -21.23 -7.85
C VAL A 124 -17.86 -22.53 -8.54
N GLU A 125 -18.29 -23.65 -7.98
CA GLU A 125 -18.18 -24.97 -8.61
C GLU A 125 -19.55 -25.34 -9.19
N ILE A 126 -19.55 -25.73 -10.47
CA ILE A 126 -20.75 -26.08 -11.22
C ILE A 126 -20.60 -27.53 -11.66
N TYR A 127 -21.57 -28.39 -11.32
CA TYR A 127 -21.70 -29.72 -11.91
C TYR A 127 -22.94 -29.77 -12.79
N GLY A 128 -22.74 -30.02 -14.09
CA GLY A 128 -23.81 -29.91 -15.07
C GLY A 128 -24.28 -28.46 -15.19
N ASN A 129 -25.54 -28.20 -14.83
CA ASN A 129 -26.14 -26.86 -14.85
C ASN A 129 -26.36 -26.27 -13.45
N ASP A 130 -26.03 -27.02 -12.39
CA ASP A 130 -26.32 -26.62 -11.01
C ASP A 130 -25.05 -26.11 -10.31
N ILE A 131 -25.21 -25.00 -9.59
CA ILE A 131 -24.18 -24.51 -8.67
C ILE A 131 -24.16 -25.45 -7.47
N THR A 132 -23.10 -26.24 -7.34
CA THR A 132 -22.95 -27.19 -6.25
C THR A 132 -22.24 -26.60 -5.05
N GLU A 133 -21.38 -25.61 -5.27
CA GLU A 133 -20.63 -24.99 -4.20
C GLU A 133 -20.32 -23.52 -4.52
N GLN A 134 -20.52 -22.64 -3.55
CA GLN A 134 -20.13 -21.24 -3.63
C GLN A 134 -19.36 -20.85 -2.37
N SER A 135 -18.19 -20.26 -2.56
CA SER A 135 -17.35 -19.73 -1.48
C SER A 135 -16.93 -18.31 -1.79
N LYS A 136 -16.60 -17.56 -0.73
CA LYS A 136 -16.10 -16.18 -0.81
C LYS A 136 -14.85 -16.00 0.05
N GLY A 137 -14.15 -14.87 -0.13
CA GLY A 137 -13.05 -14.50 0.75
C GLY A 137 -11.90 -15.49 0.70
N ARG A 138 -11.35 -15.78 1.89
CA ARG A 138 -10.23 -16.73 2.04
C ARG A 138 -10.55 -18.14 1.57
N GLU A 139 -11.80 -18.57 1.73
CA GLU A 139 -12.20 -19.91 1.29
C GLU A 139 -12.18 -20.01 -0.24
N ALA A 140 -12.63 -18.97 -0.93
CA ALA A 140 -12.53 -18.89 -2.38
C ALA A 140 -11.06 -18.93 -2.85
N ILE A 141 -10.17 -18.13 -2.23
CA ILE A 141 -8.73 -18.16 -2.54
C ILE A 141 -8.15 -19.56 -2.32
N PHE A 142 -8.50 -20.22 -1.22
CA PHE A 142 -8.06 -21.58 -0.94
C PHE A 142 -8.48 -22.55 -2.06
N LYS A 143 -9.76 -22.55 -2.45
CA LYS A 143 -10.28 -23.46 -3.48
C LYS A 143 -9.68 -23.19 -4.85
N ILE A 144 -9.57 -21.92 -5.23
CA ILE A 144 -8.92 -21.49 -6.47
C ILE A 144 -7.47 -22.00 -6.48
N TYR A 145 -6.69 -21.70 -5.44
CA TYR A 145 -5.29 -22.12 -5.35
C TYR A 145 -5.13 -23.65 -5.40
N GLN A 146 -5.99 -24.39 -4.71
CA GLN A 146 -5.98 -25.86 -4.77
C GLN A 146 -6.32 -26.38 -6.17
N GLY A 147 -7.28 -25.76 -6.86
CA GLY A 147 -7.62 -26.06 -8.25
C GLY A 147 -6.43 -25.85 -9.17
N LEU A 148 -5.75 -24.70 -9.07
CA LEU A 148 -4.53 -24.42 -9.83
C LEU A 148 -3.42 -25.42 -9.51
N ARG A 149 -3.23 -25.76 -8.23
CA ARG A 149 -2.24 -26.76 -7.80
C ARG A 149 -2.52 -28.15 -8.34
N ARG A 150 -3.78 -28.56 -8.43
CA ARG A 150 -4.17 -29.83 -9.07
C ARG A 150 -3.88 -29.81 -10.56
N LYS A 151 -4.24 -28.73 -11.27
CA LYS A 151 -3.96 -28.55 -12.71
C LYS A 151 -2.46 -28.59 -13.03
N LEU A 152 -1.64 -28.04 -12.15
CA LEU A 152 -0.19 -27.93 -12.33
C LEU A 152 0.61 -29.06 -11.68
N ARG A 153 -0.05 -30.10 -11.14
CA ARG A 153 0.62 -31.17 -10.39
C ARG A 153 1.70 -31.89 -11.20
N ASP A 154 1.43 -32.10 -12.49
CA ASP A 154 2.33 -32.86 -13.38
C ASP A 154 3.40 -31.97 -14.03
N LYS A 155 3.33 -30.65 -13.81
CA LYS A 155 4.31 -29.69 -14.34
C LYS A 155 5.57 -29.72 -13.50
N THR A 156 6.68 -30.09 -14.14
CA THR A 156 7.98 -30.21 -13.46
C THR A 156 8.91 -29.05 -13.75
N GLU A 157 8.63 -28.21 -14.74
CA GLU A 157 9.48 -27.05 -15.04
C GLU A 157 8.94 -25.79 -14.37
N SER A 158 9.82 -25.06 -13.66
CA SER A 158 9.45 -23.81 -13.00
C SER A 158 8.94 -22.74 -13.97
N GLN A 159 9.54 -22.67 -15.16
CA GLN A 159 9.14 -21.70 -16.17
C GLN A 159 7.73 -21.97 -16.71
N GLU A 160 7.36 -23.24 -16.92
CA GLU A 160 6.00 -23.59 -17.34
C GLU A 160 4.96 -23.16 -16.29
N ILE A 161 5.26 -23.37 -15.00
CA ILE A 161 4.37 -22.96 -13.91
C ILE A 161 4.22 -21.44 -13.88
N ILE A 162 5.32 -20.70 -13.95
CA ILE A 162 5.30 -19.23 -13.94
C ILE A 162 4.55 -18.69 -15.16
N ALA A 163 4.80 -19.25 -16.35
CA ALA A 163 4.11 -18.87 -17.58
C ALA A 163 2.59 -19.11 -17.48
N PHE A 164 2.18 -20.23 -16.88
CA PHE A 164 0.77 -20.48 -16.62
C PHE A 164 0.15 -19.43 -15.69
N PHE A 165 0.83 -19.05 -14.60
CA PHE A 165 0.29 -18.00 -13.72
C PHE A 165 0.24 -16.65 -14.41
N LYS A 166 1.22 -16.34 -15.26
CA LYS A 166 1.19 -15.13 -16.07
C LYS A 166 -0.06 -15.09 -16.95
N ASP A 167 -0.30 -16.15 -17.72
CA ASP A 167 -1.51 -16.28 -18.55
C ASP A 167 -2.80 -16.18 -17.72
N TYR A 168 -2.87 -16.91 -16.60
CA TYR A 168 -4.01 -16.89 -15.69
C TYR A 168 -4.30 -15.48 -15.14
N PHE A 169 -3.28 -14.72 -14.75
CA PHE A 169 -3.44 -13.38 -14.21
C PHE A 169 -3.51 -12.28 -15.30
N GLU A 170 -3.21 -12.57 -16.56
CA GLU A 170 -3.45 -11.61 -17.65
C GLU A 170 -4.86 -11.77 -18.22
N ASN A 171 -5.38 -13.01 -18.26
CA ASN A 171 -6.63 -13.33 -18.95
C ASN A 171 -7.81 -13.64 -18.02
N ASP A 172 -7.56 -14.20 -16.83
CA ASP A 172 -8.61 -14.67 -15.90
C ASP A 172 -8.59 -13.93 -14.54
N ILE A 173 -7.87 -12.81 -14.44
CA ILE A 173 -7.59 -12.15 -13.15
C ILE A 173 -8.85 -11.67 -12.42
N GLY A 174 -9.88 -11.24 -13.15
CA GLY A 174 -11.18 -10.84 -12.59
C GLY A 174 -11.06 -10.05 -11.27
N PRO A 175 -11.73 -10.48 -10.17
CA PRO A 175 -11.68 -9.81 -8.87
C PRO A 175 -10.29 -9.71 -8.22
N PHE A 176 -9.31 -10.53 -8.65
CA PHE A 176 -7.96 -10.49 -8.08
C PHE A 176 -7.17 -9.24 -8.45
N GLU A 177 -7.54 -8.54 -9.53
CA GLU A 177 -6.82 -7.34 -9.95
C GLU A 177 -6.89 -6.26 -8.86
N VAL A 178 -8.08 -5.99 -8.35
CA VAL A 178 -8.33 -5.01 -7.28
C VAL A 178 -7.66 -5.46 -5.99
N TYR A 179 -7.69 -6.76 -5.69
CA TYR A 179 -7.03 -7.36 -4.55
C TYR A 179 -5.50 -7.13 -4.57
N PHE A 180 -4.82 -7.47 -5.67
CA PHE A 180 -3.37 -7.27 -5.78
C PHE A 180 -2.97 -5.80 -5.82
N LYS A 181 -3.75 -4.94 -6.49
CA LYS A 181 -3.55 -3.48 -6.44
C LYS A 181 -3.61 -2.93 -5.03
N ASN A 182 -4.56 -3.37 -4.21
CA ASN A 182 -4.64 -2.93 -2.82
C ASN A 182 -3.45 -3.42 -1.99
N ILE A 183 -2.98 -4.66 -2.20
CA ILE A 183 -1.77 -5.16 -1.56
C ILE A 183 -0.54 -4.33 -1.99
N LYS A 184 -0.44 -3.94 -3.26
CA LYS A 184 0.60 -3.03 -3.75
C LYS A 184 0.62 -1.74 -2.92
N HIS A 185 -0.55 -1.12 -2.75
CA HIS A 185 -0.68 0.12 -1.99
C HIS A 185 -0.32 -0.07 -0.51
N LEU A 186 -0.76 -1.16 0.12
CA LEU A 186 -0.38 -1.50 1.48
C LEU A 186 1.15 -1.64 1.62
N LEU A 187 1.79 -2.39 0.72
CA LEU A 187 3.23 -2.58 0.75
C LEU A 187 4.00 -1.28 0.53
N SER A 188 3.61 -0.46 -0.45
CA SER A 188 4.21 0.87 -0.66
C SER A 188 4.05 1.74 0.58
N TYR A 189 2.85 1.82 1.14
CA TYR A 189 2.55 2.64 2.32
C TYR A 189 3.42 2.26 3.53
N VAL A 190 3.60 0.96 3.75
CA VAL A 190 4.39 0.43 4.85
C VAL A 190 5.89 0.64 4.61
N LEU A 191 6.38 0.40 3.40
CA LEU A 191 7.80 0.52 3.05
C LEU A 191 8.28 1.97 3.00
N ASP A 192 7.41 2.92 2.66
CA ASP A 192 7.68 4.36 2.73
C ASP A 192 7.77 4.88 4.18
N SER A 193 7.47 4.04 5.19
CA SER A 193 7.63 4.39 6.60
C SER A 193 9.04 4.15 7.09
N GLU A 194 9.68 5.10 7.76
CA GLU A 194 10.86 4.82 8.60
C GLU A 194 10.48 4.37 10.03
N VAL A 195 9.27 4.69 10.49
CA VAL A 195 8.80 4.48 11.87
C VAL A 195 7.69 3.44 11.91
N GLU A 196 7.73 2.47 12.83
CA GLU A 196 6.75 1.37 12.92
C GLU A 196 6.63 0.49 11.67
N ARG A 197 7.55 0.61 10.70
CA ARG A 197 7.59 -0.23 9.49
C ARG A 197 7.47 -1.72 9.85
N GLN A 198 8.28 -2.16 10.81
CA GLN A 198 8.29 -3.56 11.25
C GLN A 198 6.95 -3.98 11.84
N PHE A 199 6.34 -3.14 12.68
CA PHE A 199 5.01 -3.40 13.24
C PHE A 199 3.95 -3.59 12.14
N PHE A 200 3.93 -2.73 11.13
CA PHE A 200 2.98 -2.86 10.02
C PHE A 200 3.25 -4.10 9.17
N LEU A 201 4.52 -4.38 8.87
CA LEU A 201 4.91 -5.59 8.13
C LEU A 201 4.52 -6.87 8.87
N ASP A 202 4.77 -6.93 10.18
CA ASP A 202 4.41 -8.07 11.02
C ASP A 202 2.89 -8.23 11.13
N THR A 203 2.17 -7.12 11.24
CA THR A 203 0.71 -7.12 11.22
C THR A 203 0.20 -7.69 9.89
N MET A 204 0.70 -7.21 8.74
CA MET A 204 0.32 -7.77 7.44
C MET A 204 0.61 -9.27 7.33
N LYS A 205 1.81 -9.71 7.75
CA LYS A 205 2.20 -11.13 7.75
C LYS A 205 1.28 -12.00 8.60
N SER A 206 0.86 -11.51 9.76
CA SER A 206 -0.05 -12.23 10.66
C SER A 206 -1.48 -12.35 10.11
N LEU A 207 -1.91 -11.38 9.29
CA LEU A 207 -3.28 -11.30 8.78
C LEU A 207 -3.45 -12.03 7.45
N PHE A 208 -2.41 -12.18 6.65
CA PHE A 208 -2.50 -12.90 5.39
C PHE A 208 -2.46 -14.40 5.63
N SER A 209 -3.44 -15.12 5.07
CA SER A 209 -3.41 -16.56 5.10
C SER A 209 -2.28 -17.10 4.22
N ARG A 210 -1.83 -18.32 4.52
CA ARG A 210 -0.80 -19.00 3.71
C ARG A 210 -1.17 -19.15 2.21
N TYR A 211 -2.46 -19.22 1.88
CA TYR A 211 -2.95 -19.31 0.50
C TYR A 211 -2.95 -17.95 -0.20
N GLU A 212 -3.28 -16.87 0.53
CA GLU A 212 -3.10 -15.50 0.05
C GLU A 212 -1.63 -15.23 -0.26
N LEU A 213 -0.72 -15.56 0.67
CA LEU A 213 0.72 -15.41 0.46
C LEU A 213 1.23 -16.21 -0.73
N ALA A 214 0.72 -17.43 -0.95
CA ALA A 214 1.06 -18.22 -2.13
C ALA A 214 0.58 -17.53 -3.42
N MET A 215 -0.66 -17.04 -3.47
CA MET A 215 -1.17 -16.30 -4.63
C MET A 215 -0.37 -15.03 -4.92
N ILE A 216 -0.01 -14.26 -3.88
CA ILE A 216 0.85 -13.07 -3.97
C ILE A 216 2.22 -13.43 -4.53
N LEU A 217 2.82 -14.54 -4.08
CA LEU A 217 4.10 -15.02 -4.58
C LEU A 217 4.03 -15.29 -6.09
N TYR A 218 3.02 -16.03 -6.55
CA TYR A 218 2.89 -16.37 -7.96
C TYR A 218 2.56 -15.16 -8.83
N TYR A 219 1.79 -14.20 -8.31
CA TYR A 219 1.55 -12.92 -8.99
C TYR A 219 2.85 -12.13 -9.15
N ALA A 220 3.69 -12.07 -8.10
CA ALA A 220 4.99 -11.42 -8.15
C ALA A 220 6.00 -12.14 -9.09
N LEU A 221 5.94 -13.48 -9.18
CA LEU A 221 6.77 -14.28 -10.10
C LEU A 221 6.33 -14.17 -11.56
N ALA A 222 5.04 -13.93 -11.81
CA ALA A 222 4.50 -13.77 -13.15
C ALA A 222 4.96 -12.45 -13.83
N GLU A 223 5.52 -11.52 -13.06
CA GLU A 223 6.10 -10.25 -13.55
C GLU A 223 5.11 -9.37 -14.33
N ILE A 224 3.83 -9.47 -14.00
CA ILE A 224 2.76 -8.63 -14.59
C ILE A 224 2.88 -7.19 -14.13
N ASP A 225 3.28 -6.99 -12.87
CA ASP A 225 3.60 -5.70 -12.28
C ASP A 225 5.01 -5.74 -11.66
N PRO A 226 6.03 -5.25 -12.38
CA PRO A 226 7.41 -5.28 -11.89
C PRO A 226 7.61 -4.54 -10.56
N ASP A 227 6.88 -3.45 -10.33
CA ASP A 227 6.96 -2.70 -9.07
C ASP A 227 6.42 -3.55 -7.92
N PHE A 228 5.34 -4.31 -8.15
CA PHE A 228 4.78 -5.22 -7.16
C PHE A 228 5.81 -6.26 -6.72
N GLN A 229 6.52 -6.88 -7.67
CA GLN A 229 7.58 -7.83 -7.36
C GLN A 229 8.66 -7.19 -6.47
N GLY A 230 9.08 -5.97 -6.80
CA GLY A 230 10.04 -5.20 -6.00
C GLY A 230 9.57 -4.95 -4.57
N LEU A 231 8.29 -4.61 -4.39
CA LEU A 231 7.68 -4.37 -3.08
C LEU A 231 7.58 -5.66 -2.25
N VAL A 232 7.21 -6.79 -2.85
CA VAL A 232 7.17 -8.10 -2.17
C VAL A 232 8.56 -8.52 -1.70
N LYS A 233 9.61 -8.30 -2.52
CA LYS A 233 11.00 -8.55 -2.14
C LYS A 233 11.43 -7.66 -0.97
N LYS A 234 11.21 -6.34 -1.06
CA LYS A 234 11.62 -5.36 -0.03
C LYS A 234 10.92 -5.54 1.32
N SER A 235 9.66 -5.97 1.31
CA SER A 235 8.85 -6.17 2.52
C SER A 235 9.18 -7.46 3.26
N ASN A 236 9.93 -8.38 2.63
CA ASN A 236 10.16 -9.72 3.15
C ASN A 236 8.83 -10.41 3.55
N LEU A 237 7.76 -10.15 2.79
CA LEU A 237 6.40 -10.64 3.10
C LEU A 237 6.32 -12.16 3.07
N MET A 238 7.18 -12.81 2.28
CA MET A 238 7.23 -14.26 2.11
C MET A 238 7.99 -14.98 3.24
N ALA A 239 8.54 -14.25 4.21
CA ALA A 239 9.21 -14.83 5.37
C ALA A 239 8.29 -15.78 6.14
N GLY A 240 8.74 -17.02 6.36
CA GLY A 240 7.97 -18.03 7.09
C GLY A 240 6.86 -18.71 6.27
N LEU A 241 6.74 -18.41 4.97
CA LEU A 241 5.82 -19.15 4.10
C LEU A 241 6.28 -20.62 4.01
N GLY A 242 5.45 -21.52 4.54
CA GLY A 242 5.78 -22.94 4.57
C GLY A 242 5.90 -23.53 3.16
N LYS A 243 7.04 -24.16 2.86
CA LYS A 243 7.35 -24.69 1.53
C LYS A 243 6.31 -25.67 0.97
N SER A 244 5.60 -26.38 1.84
CA SER A 244 4.57 -27.37 1.48
C SER A 244 3.37 -26.78 0.73
N ILE A 245 3.15 -25.46 0.82
CA ILE A 245 2.09 -24.81 0.07
C ILE A 245 2.48 -24.49 -1.36
N LEU A 246 3.78 -24.39 -1.65
CA LEU A 246 4.29 -24.02 -2.96
C LEU A 246 4.17 -25.19 -3.96
N LEU A 247 4.09 -24.86 -5.24
CA LEU A 247 4.21 -25.83 -6.34
C LEU A 247 5.67 -26.28 -6.50
N LYS A 248 6.62 -25.39 -6.22
CA LYS A 248 8.06 -25.67 -6.20
C LYS A 248 8.71 -24.89 -5.06
N GLU A 249 9.57 -25.54 -4.27
CA GLU A 249 10.29 -24.86 -3.20
C GLU A 249 11.21 -23.74 -3.73
N ALA A 250 11.82 -23.95 -4.91
CA ALA A 250 12.73 -23.00 -5.54
C ALA A 250 12.06 -21.67 -5.93
N HIS A 251 10.72 -21.61 -6.00
CA HIS A 251 9.99 -20.37 -6.29
C HIS A 251 10.11 -19.33 -5.17
N LEU A 252 10.53 -19.73 -3.96
CA LEU A 252 10.77 -18.81 -2.85
C LEU A 252 12.15 -18.14 -2.94
N THR A 253 13.10 -18.72 -3.67
CA THR A 253 14.50 -18.26 -3.75
C THR A 253 14.63 -16.79 -4.15
N PRO A 254 13.90 -16.27 -5.16
CA PRO A 254 13.99 -14.85 -5.54
C PRO A 254 13.54 -13.87 -4.46
N PHE A 255 12.84 -14.35 -3.42
CA PHE A 255 12.29 -13.55 -2.32
C PHE A 255 12.99 -13.87 -0.99
N SER A 256 14.01 -14.72 -1.02
CA SER A 256 14.84 -15.08 0.13
C SER A 256 16.04 -14.13 0.17
N GLY A 257 15.84 -12.89 0.60
CA GLY A 257 16.90 -11.89 0.75
C GLY A 257 17.51 -11.90 2.16
N PRO A 258 18.81 -11.57 2.32
CA PRO A 258 19.41 -11.39 3.63
C PRO A 258 18.89 -10.09 4.25
N PHE A 259 18.32 -10.20 5.45
CA PHE A 259 18.30 -9.14 6.44
C PHE A 259 19.01 -9.68 7.68
#